data_AF-A0A9E3AJP9-F1
#
_entry.id   AF-A0A9E3AJP9-F1
#
_cell.length_a   1.000
_cell.length_b   1.000
_cell.length_c   1.000
_cell.angle_alpha   90.00
_cell.angle_beta   90.00
_cell.angle_gamma   90.00
#
_symmetry.space_group_name_H-M   'P 1'
#
loop_
_entity.id
_entity.type
_entity.pdbx_description
1 polymer ?
#
loop_
_entity_poly.entity_id
_entity_poly.type
_entity_poly.pdbx_seq_one_letter_code
_entity_poly.pdbx_strand_id
1 'polypeptide(L)'
;MKYKQLGATGMFVSEISLGAMTFGGNTDAGIWRAIGSLEQKPVDEIMGRALEAGVNFIDTADVYSFGQSERLVGQSLKTLGVKRKDVFIATKVHGPTGQGPNDRGASRGHIMDAVQASLERLQTDHIDLYQIHGNDAVTPVEETLRALDDLRRQGLVRYFGVSNWAAWKIAKALGISEAKGLGRFETLQAYYSIAGRDLERELVPMLTEEKLGLMVWSPLAGGLLSGKYGPDVQTPADARRVSFDFPPVDKERAWACVAAMRKVGEAHGVSVARVALAYVLAKPFVMSVIIGAK
;
A
#
# COMPACT_ATOMS: atom_id res chain seq x y z
N MET A 1 8.35 16.17 -8.33
CA MET A 1 7.38 15.07 -8.23
C MET A 1 6.38 15.15 -9.39
N LYS A 2 5.90 14.01 -9.90
CA LYS A 2 4.73 13.94 -10.79
C LYS A 2 3.51 13.48 -9.99
N TYR A 3 2.32 13.93 -10.38
CA TYR A 3 1.08 13.60 -9.70
C TYR A 3 0.08 12.99 -10.69
N LYS A 4 -0.70 12.02 -10.24
CA LYS A 4 -1.78 11.38 -10.99
C LYS A 4 -3.10 11.51 -10.23
N GLN A 5 -4.19 11.53 -11.00
CA GLN A 5 -5.54 11.51 -10.46
C GLN A 5 -5.77 10.22 -9.67
N LEU A 6 -6.42 10.34 -8.51
CA LEU A 6 -6.80 9.19 -7.68
C LEU A 6 -8.07 8.55 -8.26
N GLY A 7 -7.91 7.44 -8.98
CA GLY A 7 -9.04 6.76 -9.62
C GLY A 7 -9.86 7.71 -10.49
N ALA A 8 -11.18 7.72 -10.29
CA ALA A 8 -12.11 8.59 -11.01
C ALA A 8 -12.43 9.91 -10.25
N THR A 9 -11.67 10.22 -9.19
CA THR A 9 -11.96 11.36 -8.28
C THR A 9 -11.30 12.67 -8.73
N GLY A 10 -11.62 13.80 -8.10
CA GLY A 10 -10.95 15.07 -8.35
C GLY A 10 -9.59 15.26 -7.64
N MET A 11 -9.11 14.26 -6.89
CA MET A 11 -7.89 14.38 -6.08
C MET A 11 -6.64 13.90 -6.82
N PHE A 12 -5.49 14.46 -6.48
CA PHE A 12 -4.20 14.11 -7.07
C PHE A 12 -3.21 13.62 -6.02
N VAL A 13 -2.56 12.49 -6.31
CA VAL A 13 -1.54 11.86 -5.46
C VAL A 13 -0.23 11.72 -6.22
N SER A 14 0.88 11.72 -5.49
CA SER A 14 2.21 11.52 -6.07
C SER A 14 2.34 10.12 -6.71
N GLU A 15 3.01 10.02 -7.86
CA GLU A 15 3.26 8.74 -8.55
C GLU A 15 4.12 7.76 -7.72
N ILE A 16 4.80 8.28 -6.71
CA ILE A 16 5.51 7.52 -5.69
C ILE A 16 4.84 7.84 -4.35
N SER A 17 4.45 6.81 -3.61
CA SER A 17 3.91 6.91 -2.25
C SER A 17 4.85 6.28 -1.23
N LEU A 18 4.90 6.83 -0.02
CA LEU A 18 5.71 6.29 1.07
C LEU A 18 4.93 5.21 1.82
N GLY A 19 5.41 3.97 1.79
CA GLY A 19 4.86 2.86 2.55
C GLY A 19 5.48 2.73 3.94
N ALA A 20 4.64 2.67 4.97
CA ALA A 20 5.03 2.69 6.38
C ALA A 20 5.13 1.31 7.02
N MET A 21 5.12 0.22 6.23
CA MET A 21 5.17 -1.16 6.76
C MET A 21 6.46 -1.46 7.56
N THR A 22 7.54 -0.71 7.31
CA THR A 22 8.81 -0.82 8.06
C THR A 22 8.86 0.02 9.34
N PHE A 23 7.83 0.83 9.60
CA PHE A 23 7.75 1.73 10.75
C PHE A 23 7.18 0.96 11.94
N GLY A 24 7.91 0.97 13.05
CA GLY A 24 7.63 0.13 14.21
C GLY A 24 8.45 -1.15 14.18
N GLY A 25 7.94 -2.20 14.81
CA GLY A 25 8.67 -3.45 15.02
C GLY A 25 9.31 -3.55 16.40
N ASN A 26 8.66 -2.94 17.40
CA ASN A 26 9.07 -3.05 18.80
C ASN A 26 9.05 -4.50 19.31
N THR A 27 9.39 -4.68 20.59
CA THR A 27 9.46 -6.00 21.20
C THR A 27 8.14 -6.78 21.09
N ASP A 28 6.99 -6.11 21.10
CA ASP A 28 5.70 -6.81 21.10
C ASP A 28 5.12 -6.99 19.69
N ALA A 29 5.88 -6.61 18.65
CA ALA A 29 5.40 -6.59 17.27
C ALA A 29 5.31 -7.99 16.60
N GLY A 30 5.65 -9.08 17.29
CA GLY A 30 5.53 -10.45 16.78
C GLY A 30 6.19 -10.63 15.40
N ILE A 31 5.42 -11.11 14.41
CA ILE A 31 5.88 -11.32 13.03
C ILE A 31 6.40 -10.04 12.36
N TRP A 32 5.94 -8.86 12.81
CA TRP A 32 6.31 -7.58 12.21
C TRP A 32 7.76 -7.18 12.52
N ARG A 33 8.41 -7.77 13.53
CA ARG A 33 9.84 -7.55 13.79
C ARG A 33 10.74 -7.98 12.62
N ALA A 34 10.31 -8.93 11.80
CA ALA A 34 11.04 -9.33 10.59
C ALA A 34 10.96 -8.27 9.47
N ILE A 35 10.02 -7.32 9.60
CA ILE A 35 9.66 -6.37 8.55
C ILE A 35 10.05 -4.94 8.95
N GLY A 36 9.56 -4.49 10.10
CA GLY A 36 9.82 -3.18 10.68
C GLY A 36 10.86 -3.22 11.79
N SER A 37 11.65 -2.15 11.86
CA SER A 37 12.62 -1.93 12.94
C SER A 37 12.88 -0.44 13.17
N LEU A 38 12.04 0.44 12.62
CA LEU A 38 12.27 1.88 12.64
C LEU A 38 11.45 2.53 13.76
N GLU A 39 12.16 3.24 14.63
CA GLU A 39 11.57 4.05 15.69
C GLU A 39 11.33 5.49 15.21
N GLN A 40 10.83 6.36 16.09
CA GLN A 40 10.33 7.69 15.71
C GLN A 40 11.36 8.54 14.95
N LYS A 41 12.61 8.63 15.41
CA LYS A 41 13.60 9.52 14.79
C LYS A 41 13.91 9.13 13.33
N PRO A 42 14.27 7.87 13.00
CA PRO A 42 14.41 7.46 11.59
C PRO A 42 13.14 7.65 10.76
N VAL A 43 11.96 7.44 11.36
CA VAL A 43 10.68 7.69 10.67
C VAL A 43 10.54 9.17 10.31
N ASP A 44 10.85 10.09 11.22
CA ASP A 44 10.82 11.54 10.97
C ASP A 44 11.77 11.95 9.84
N GLU A 45 12.98 11.39 9.82
CA GLU A 45 13.97 11.65 8.77
C GLU A 45 13.50 11.16 7.39
N ILE A 46 12.93 9.93 7.33
CA ILE A 46 12.41 9.34 6.09
C ILE A 46 11.18 10.12 5.59
N MET A 47 10.25 10.44 6.48
CA MET A 47 9.04 11.19 6.13
C MET A 47 9.37 12.61 5.68
N GLY A 48 10.25 13.32 6.41
CA GLY A 48 10.73 14.64 6.03
C GLY A 48 11.32 14.63 4.62
N ARG A 49 12.23 13.70 4.33
CA ARG A 49 12.84 13.57 3.01
C ARG A 49 11.84 13.26 1.90
N ALA A 50 10.84 12.41 2.16
CA ALA A 50 9.81 12.09 1.19
C ALA A 50 8.95 13.32 0.85
N LEU A 51 8.54 14.06 1.89
CA LEU A 51 7.75 15.29 1.76
C LEU A 51 8.53 16.39 1.02
N GLU A 52 9.81 16.58 1.34
CA GLU A 52 10.71 17.51 0.63
C GLU A 52 10.85 17.17 -0.86
N ALA A 53 10.83 15.87 -1.21
CA ALA A 53 10.84 15.42 -2.60
C ALA A 53 9.50 15.58 -3.32
N GLY A 54 8.47 16.05 -2.62
CA GLY A 54 7.11 16.29 -3.11
C GLY A 54 6.17 15.10 -3.00
N VAL A 55 6.55 14.02 -2.30
CA VAL A 55 5.61 12.91 -2.01
C VAL A 55 4.51 13.44 -1.12
N ASN A 56 3.25 13.36 -1.57
CA ASN A 56 2.10 13.71 -0.74
C ASN A 56 1.33 12.48 -0.26
N PHE A 57 1.62 11.29 -0.80
CA PHE A 57 0.83 10.09 -0.56
C PHE A 57 1.54 9.13 0.40
N ILE A 58 0.93 8.87 1.56
CA ILE A 58 1.47 8.00 2.61
C ILE A 58 0.53 6.81 2.80
N ASP A 59 1.07 5.60 2.80
CA ASP A 59 0.34 4.35 2.95
C ASP A 59 0.78 3.61 4.24
N THR A 60 -0.18 3.29 5.11
CA THR A 60 0.01 2.49 6.33
C THR A 60 -1.14 1.50 6.51
N ALA A 61 -1.23 0.77 7.63
CA ALA A 61 -2.34 -0.11 7.96
C ALA A 61 -2.44 -0.30 9.48
N ASP A 62 -3.65 -0.59 9.95
CA ASP A 62 -3.93 -0.94 11.34
C ASP A 62 -3.09 -2.11 11.86
N VAL A 63 -2.87 -3.12 11.03
CA VAL A 63 -2.14 -4.34 11.41
C VAL A 63 -0.62 -4.12 11.42
N TYR A 64 -0.09 -3.07 10.77
CA TYR A 64 1.35 -2.84 10.69
C TYR A 64 1.94 -2.55 12.08
N SER A 65 2.70 -3.54 12.58
CA SER A 65 3.21 -3.54 13.96
C SER A 65 2.09 -3.29 14.98
N PHE A 66 0.91 -3.89 14.75
CA PHE A 66 -0.28 -3.76 15.62
C PHE A 66 -0.64 -2.30 15.96
N GLY A 67 -0.69 -1.45 14.92
CA GLY A 67 -1.02 -0.04 15.00
C GLY A 67 0.14 0.88 15.36
N GLN A 68 1.33 0.35 15.67
CA GLN A 68 2.50 1.19 15.95
C GLN A 68 2.89 2.03 14.74
N SER A 69 2.80 1.49 13.52
CA SER A 69 3.11 2.23 12.29
C SER A 69 2.26 3.50 12.15
N GLU A 70 0.95 3.40 12.37
CA GLU A 70 0.03 4.55 12.33
C GLU A 70 0.39 5.61 13.38
N ARG A 71 0.75 5.19 14.60
CA ARG A 71 1.21 6.11 15.66
C ARG A 71 2.44 6.89 15.24
N LEU A 72 3.43 6.20 14.66
CA LEU A 72 4.67 6.82 14.19
C LEU A 72 4.41 7.80 13.05
N VAL A 73 3.55 7.44 12.08
CA VAL A 73 3.13 8.33 10.99
C VAL A 73 2.43 9.58 11.52
N GLY A 74 1.43 9.41 12.38
CA GLY A 74 0.68 10.52 12.97
C GLY A 74 1.57 11.46 13.78
N GLN A 75 2.46 10.89 14.61
CA GLN A 75 3.42 11.68 15.38
C GLN A 75 4.42 12.41 14.48
N SER A 76 4.89 11.77 13.41
CA SER A 76 5.85 12.38 12.49
C SER A 76 5.29 13.59 11.75
N LEU A 77 4.03 13.50 11.28
CA LEU A 77 3.35 14.64 10.66
C LEU A 77 3.25 15.84 11.61
N LYS A 78 3.01 15.61 12.91
CA LYS A 78 3.02 16.65 13.93
C LYS A 78 4.42 17.21 14.17
N THR A 79 5.42 16.34 14.35
CA THR A 79 6.82 16.73 14.57
C THR A 79 7.35 17.60 13.43
N LEU A 80 7.00 17.25 12.19
CA LEU A 80 7.43 17.95 10.98
C LEU A 80 6.56 19.18 10.65
N GLY A 81 5.52 19.47 11.44
CA GLY A 81 4.63 20.62 11.22
C GLY A 81 3.84 20.57 9.92
N VAL A 82 3.53 19.38 9.42
CA VAL A 82 2.88 19.18 8.12
C VAL A 82 1.41 19.56 8.22
N LYS A 83 0.94 20.43 7.32
CA LYS A 83 -0.49 20.78 7.28
C LYS A 83 -1.24 19.59 6.70
N ARG A 84 -2.34 19.20 7.36
CA ARG A 84 -3.14 18.03 6.97
C ARG A 84 -3.60 18.04 5.52
N LYS A 85 -3.86 19.23 4.95
CA LYS A 85 -4.28 19.42 3.55
C LYS A 85 -3.19 19.15 2.51
N ASP A 86 -1.92 19.14 2.91
CA ASP A 86 -0.77 18.98 2.00
C ASP A 86 -0.38 17.50 1.85
N VAL A 87 -0.99 16.61 2.62
CA VAL A 87 -0.77 15.15 2.58
C VAL A 87 -2.07 14.39 2.37
N PHE A 88 -1.92 13.23 1.75
CA PHE A 88 -2.96 12.26 1.47
C PHE A 88 -2.61 10.96 2.20
N ILE A 89 -3.39 10.59 3.22
CA ILE A 89 -3.13 9.44 4.08
C ILE A 89 -4.05 8.30 3.69
N ALA A 90 -3.44 7.18 3.31
CA ALA A 90 -4.11 5.89 3.17
C ALA A 90 -3.81 4.98 4.36
N THR A 91 -4.86 4.39 4.93
CA THR A 91 -4.72 3.26 5.85
C THR A 91 -5.66 2.12 5.46
N LYS A 92 -5.54 0.98 6.14
CA LYS A 92 -6.21 -0.27 5.79
C LYS A 92 -6.77 -0.94 7.03
N VAL A 93 -7.83 -1.72 6.80
CA VAL A 93 -8.47 -2.61 7.77
C VAL A 93 -8.70 -3.98 7.16
N HIS A 94 -8.47 -5.05 7.93
CA HIS A 94 -8.92 -6.44 7.70
C HIS A 94 -8.11 -7.46 8.49
N GLY A 95 -6.80 -7.22 8.65
CA GLY A 95 -5.92 -8.15 9.35
C GLY A 95 -6.28 -8.30 10.82
N PRO A 96 -5.83 -9.37 11.50
CA PRO A 96 -6.07 -9.54 12.93
C PRO A 96 -5.31 -8.48 13.73
N THR A 97 -6.03 -7.57 14.38
CA THR A 97 -5.48 -6.53 15.27
C THR A 97 -5.62 -6.88 16.75
N GLY A 98 -6.32 -7.97 17.06
CA GLY A 98 -6.54 -8.50 18.41
C GLY A 98 -6.76 -10.01 18.40
N GLN A 99 -7.06 -10.57 19.57
CA GLN A 99 -7.23 -12.02 19.75
C GLN A 99 -8.68 -12.49 19.53
N GLY A 100 -9.64 -11.57 19.60
CA GLY A 100 -11.06 -11.86 19.48
C GLY A 100 -11.46 -12.31 18.07
N PRO A 101 -12.62 -13.00 17.95
CA PRO A 101 -13.14 -13.44 16.66
C PRO A 101 -13.53 -12.26 15.74
N ASN A 102 -13.88 -11.11 16.33
CA ASN A 102 -14.32 -9.90 15.62
C ASN A 102 -13.21 -8.84 15.47
N ASP A 103 -11.97 -9.14 15.88
CA ASP A 103 -10.82 -8.23 15.73
C ASP A 103 -10.15 -8.37 14.36
N ARG A 104 -10.93 -8.72 13.32
CA ARG A 104 -10.47 -8.95 11.94
C ARG A 104 -11.65 -8.88 10.95
N GLY A 105 -11.31 -8.90 9.66
CA GLY A 105 -12.26 -9.07 8.56
C GLY A 105 -12.80 -7.75 8.01
N ALA A 106 -13.86 -7.82 7.22
CA ALA A 106 -14.49 -6.66 6.58
C ALA A 106 -15.96 -6.49 7.01
N SER A 107 -16.32 -7.03 8.19
CA SER A 107 -17.63 -6.86 8.80
C SER A 107 -17.84 -5.41 9.20
N ARG A 108 -19.10 -4.97 9.26
CA ARG A 108 -19.44 -3.61 9.70
C ARG A 108 -18.85 -3.31 11.07
N GLY A 109 -19.03 -4.22 12.04
CA GLY A 109 -18.53 -4.01 13.41
C GLY A 109 -17.04 -3.72 13.43
N HIS A 110 -16.23 -4.60 12.83
CA HIS A 110 -14.79 -4.42 12.80
C HIS A 110 -14.36 -3.16 12.04
N ILE A 111 -14.98 -2.84 10.90
CA ILE A 111 -14.68 -1.63 10.12
C ILE A 111 -14.93 -0.36 10.96
N MET A 112 -16.05 -0.30 11.69
CA MET A 112 -16.43 0.85 12.49
C MET A 112 -15.53 1.03 13.73
N ASP A 113 -15.11 -0.06 14.36
CA ASP A 113 -14.18 -0.01 15.49
C ASP A 113 -12.75 0.35 15.03
N ALA A 114 -12.30 -0.27 13.94
CA ALA A 114 -10.95 -0.07 13.41
C ALA A 114 -10.71 1.36 12.92
N VAL A 115 -11.69 2.00 12.27
CA VAL A 115 -11.51 3.37 11.77
C VAL A 115 -11.31 4.36 12.92
N GLN A 116 -12.05 4.22 14.02
CA GLN A 116 -11.89 5.07 15.20
C GLN A 116 -10.49 4.91 15.79
N ALA A 117 -10.06 3.67 15.95
CA ALA A 117 -8.74 3.36 16.47
C ALA A 117 -7.60 3.87 15.55
N SER A 118 -7.78 3.78 14.23
CA SER A 118 -6.82 4.33 13.25
C SER A 118 -6.76 5.85 13.30
N LEU A 119 -7.90 6.55 13.38
CA LEU A 119 -7.95 8.01 13.50
C LEU A 119 -7.24 8.51 14.77
N GLU A 120 -7.45 7.84 15.90
CA GLU A 120 -6.76 8.12 17.15
C GLU A 120 -5.23 7.98 17.00
N ARG A 121 -4.78 6.84 16.46
CA ARG A 121 -3.35 6.56 16.25
C ARG A 121 -2.69 7.53 15.27
N LEU A 122 -3.38 7.85 14.17
CA LEU A 122 -2.93 8.82 13.17
C LEU A 122 -3.05 10.27 13.65
N GLN A 123 -3.76 10.52 14.75
CA GLN A 123 -3.97 11.84 15.34
C GLN A 123 -4.60 12.83 14.34
N THR A 124 -5.60 12.37 13.59
CA THR A 124 -6.33 13.13 12.55
C THR A 124 -7.83 12.88 12.68
N ASP A 125 -8.65 13.78 12.15
CA ASP A 125 -10.11 13.71 12.15
C ASP A 125 -10.68 12.94 10.94
N HIS A 126 -9.90 12.80 9.87
CA HIS A 126 -10.27 12.02 8.69
C HIS A 126 -9.09 11.28 8.05
N ILE A 127 -9.42 10.18 7.39
CA ILE A 127 -8.56 9.41 6.49
C ILE A 127 -8.92 9.76 5.03
N ASP A 128 -7.93 9.99 4.18
CA ASP A 128 -8.22 10.31 2.78
C ASP A 128 -8.62 9.07 1.98
N LEU A 129 -7.92 7.95 2.17
CA LEU A 129 -8.25 6.68 1.53
C LEU A 129 -8.25 5.52 2.53
N TYR A 130 -9.41 4.91 2.75
CA TYR A 130 -9.53 3.74 3.62
C TYR A 130 -9.72 2.47 2.80
N GLN A 131 -8.84 1.49 2.98
CA GLN A 131 -8.80 0.30 2.12
C GLN A 131 -9.14 -0.98 2.88
N ILE A 132 -9.92 -1.86 2.26
CA ILE A 132 -10.05 -3.24 2.76
C ILE A 132 -8.80 -4.02 2.36
N HIS A 133 -7.97 -4.42 3.34
CA HIS A 133 -6.60 -4.91 3.12
C HIS A 133 -6.53 -6.27 2.40
N GLY A 134 -7.59 -7.08 2.50
CA GLY A 134 -7.62 -8.43 1.97
C GLY A 134 -9.02 -8.93 1.67
N ASN A 135 -9.10 -10.15 1.13
CA ASN A 135 -10.36 -10.80 0.86
C ASN A 135 -10.99 -11.32 2.16
N ASP A 136 -12.19 -10.86 2.47
CA ASP A 136 -13.09 -11.49 3.44
C ASP A 136 -14.10 -12.36 2.70
N ALA A 137 -14.17 -13.64 3.09
CA ALA A 137 -15.09 -14.63 2.53
C ALA A 137 -16.34 -14.84 3.38
N VAL A 138 -16.38 -14.28 4.60
CA VAL A 138 -17.50 -14.40 5.54
C VAL A 138 -18.48 -13.24 5.35
N THR A 139 -17.96 -12.01 5.29
CA THR A 139 -18.81 -10.81 5.20
C THR A 139 -19.37 -10.62 3.78
N PRO A 140 -20.70 -10.44 3.61
CA PRO A 140 -21.27 -10.02 2.34
C PRO A 140 -20.70 -8.67 1.87
N VAL A 141 -20.35 -8.58 0.59
CA VAL A 141 -19.78 -7.34 0.01
C VAL A 141 -20.67 -6.11 0.22
N GLU A 142 -22.00 -6.28 0.21
CA GLU A 142 -22.93 -5.18 0.48
C GLU A 142 -22.79 -4.62 1.91
N GLU A 143 -22.57 -5.47 2.92
CA GLU A 143 -22.38 -5.01 4.29
C GLU A 143 -21.11 -4.16 4.41
N THR A 144 -20.00 -4.62 3.83
CA THR A 144 -18.74 -3.87 3.75
C THR A 144 -18.94 -2.52 3.05
N LEU A 145 -19.62 -2.49 1.89
CA LEU A 145 -19.87 -1.24 1.16
C LEU A 145 -20.73 -0.26 1.95
N ARG A 146 -21.77 -0.73 2.65
CA ARG A 146 -22.60 0.14 3.50
C ARG A 146 -21.81 0.72 4.67
N ALA A 147 -20.95 -0.08 5.30
CA ALA A 147 -20.09 0.42 6.37
C ALA A 147 -19.16 1.53 5.84
N LEU A 148 -18.50 1.31 4.70
CA LEU A 148 -17.62 2.31 4.09
C LEU A 148 -18.36 3.58 3.63
N ASP A 149 -19.57 3.44 3.06
CA ASP A 149 -20.38 4.59 2.65
C ASP A 149 -20.87 5.40 3.86
N ASP A 150 -21.21 4.75 4.97
CA ASP A 150 -21.58 5.45 6.20
C ASP A 150 -20.40 6.24 6.77
N LEU A 151 -19.19 5.67 6.79
CA LEU A 151 -17.98 6.39 7.20
C LEU A 151 -17.67 7.57 6.29
N ARG A 152 -17.92 7.42 4.98
CA ARG A 152 -17.80 8.50 4.02
C ARG A 152 -18.80 9.63 4.29
N ARG A 153 -20.06 9.30 4.57
CA ARG A 153 -21.11 10.28 4.91
C ARG A 153 -20.84 10.99 6.23
N GLN A 154 -20.22 10.29 7.20
CA GLN A 154 -19.79 10.87 8.46
C GLN A 154 -18.57 11.79 8.34
N GLY A 155 -17.88 11.80 7.19
CA GLY A 155 -16.68 12.60 6.95
C GLY A 155 -15.40 12.02 7.56
N LEU A 156 -15.47 10.82 8.15
CA LEU A 156 -14.32 10.12 8.74
C LEU A 156 -13.37 9.57 7.67
N VAL A 157 -13.91 9.29 6.48
CA VAL A 157 -13.18 8.79 5.31
C VAL A 157 -13.59 9.60 4.08
N ARG A 158 -12.66 10.00 3.22
CA ARG A 158 -13.01 10.69 1.96
C ARG A 158 -13.30 9.72 0.82
N TYR A 159 -12.41 8.76 0.63
CA TYR A 159 -12.48 7.75 -0.42
C TYR A 159 -12.18 6.38 0.16
N PHE A 160 -12.64 5.33 -0.52
CA PHE A 160 -12.31 3.97 -0.11
C PHE A 160 -11.87 3.11 -1.29
N GLY A 161 -11.06 2.11 -0.98
CA GLY A 161 -10.46 1.20 -1.94
C GLY A 161 -10.39 -0.21 -1.40
N VAL A 162 -9.76 -1.09 -2.17
CA VAL A 162 -9.53 -2.48 -1.79
C VAL A 162 -8.10 -2.89 -2.08
N SER A 163 -7.64 -3.92 -1.41
CA SER A 163 -6.34 -4.51 -1.64
C SER A 163 -6.49 -6.01 -1.84
N ASN A 164 -5.76 -6.56 -2.81
CA ASN A 164 -5.69 -8.00 -3.09
C ASN A 164 -7.06 -8.66 -3.37
N TRP A 165 -8.00 -7.93 -3.96
CA TRP A 165 -9.27 -8.47 -4.44
C TRP A 165 -9.18 -8.93 -5.89
N ALA A 166 -9.97 -9.95 -6.24
CA ALA A 166 -10.12 -10.41 -7.62
C ALA A 166 -10.99 -9.46 -8.44
N ALA A 167 -10.76 -9.39 -9.75
CA ALA A 167 -11.47 -8.48 -10.67
C ALA A 167 -12.99 -8.63 -10.59
N TRP A 168 -13.51 -9.87 -10.62
CA TRP A 168 -14.95 -10.14 -10.55
C TRP A 168 -15.59 -9.62 -9.25
N LYS A 169 -14.85 -9.64 -8.13
CA LYS A 169 -15.36 -9.19 -6.82
C LYS A 169 -15.46 -7.67 -6.78
N ILE A 170 -14.48 -6.99 -7.38
CA ILE A 170 -14.48 -5.54 -7.54
C ILE A 170 -15.64 -5.12 -8.45
N ALA A 171 -15.78 -5.74 -9.63
CA ALA A 171 -16.89 -5.48 -10.54
C ALA A 171 -18.27 -5.70 -9.88
N LYS A 172 -18.44 -6.80 -9.13
CA LYS A 172 -19.64 -7.05 -8.33
C LYS A 172 -19.91 -5.93 -7.33
N ALA A 173 -18.89 -5.44 -6.64
CA ALA A 173 -19.02 -4.36 -5.67
C ALA A 173 -19.43 -3.04 -6.34
N LEU A 174 -18.82 -2.70 -7.47
CA LEU A 174 -19.17 -1.53 -8.26
C LEU A 174 -20.64 -1.56 -8.71
N GLY A 175 -21.12 -2.72 -9.20
CA GLY A 175 -22.53 -2.89 -9.55
C GLY A 175 -23.49 -2.77 -8.37
N ILE A 176 -23.11 -3.24 -7.18
CA ILE A 176 -23.90 -3.04 -5.94
C ILE A 176 -23.96 -1.55 -5.58
N SER A 177 -22.83 -0.84 -5.66
CA SER A 177 -22.77 0.59 -5.38
C SER A 177 -23.66 1.39 -6.32
N GLU A 178 -23.60 1.10 -7.62
CA GLU A 178 -24.46 1.73 -8.62
C GLU A 178 -25.95 1.47 -8.34
N ALA A 179 -26.34 0.20 -8.16
CA ALA A 179 -27.73 -0.18 -7.94
C ALA A 179 -28.34 0.40 -6.66
N LYS A 180 -27.51 0.74 -5.66
CA LYS A 180 -27.97 1.21 -4.33
C LYS A 180 -27.59 2.67 -4.04
N GLY A 181 -26.96 3.37 -4.98
CA GLY A 181 -26.50 4.75 -4.78
C GLY A 181 -25.49 4.90 -3.64
N LEU A 182 -24.61 3.91 -3.44
CA LEU A 182 -23.52 3.94 -2.47
C LEU A 182 -22.24 4.49 -3.11
N GLY A 183 -21.28 4.92 -2.30
CA GLY A 183 -19.92 5.19 -2.79
C GLY A 183 -19.29 3.96 -3.48
N ARG A 184 -18.34 4.20 -4.38
CA ARG A 184 -17.62 3.16 -5.13
C ARG A 184 -16.18 3.01 -4.65
N PHE A 185 -15.55 1.89 -4.99
CA PHE A 185 -14.11 1.74 -4.81
C PHE A 185 -13.36 2.60 -5.85
N GLU A 186 -12.42 3.42 -5.39
CA GLU A 186 -11.63 4.32 -6.24
C GLU A 186 -10.24 3.76 -6.57
N THR A 187 -9.74 2.84 -5.73
CA THR A 187 -8.41 2.26 -5.90
C THR A 187 -8.38 0.76 -5.67
N LEU A 188 -7.41 0.13 -6.33
CA LEU A 188 -6.91 -1.19 -5.99
C LEU A 188 -5.45 -1.08 -5.57
N GLN A 189 -5.12 -1.58 -4.39
CA GLN A 189 -3.75 -1.84 -3.99
C GLN A 189 -3.38 -3.31 -4.26
N ALA A 190 -2.38 -3.55 -5.12
CA ALA A 190 -2.02 -4.90 -5.55
C ALA A 190 -0.53 -5.07 -5.86
N TYR A 191 -0.04 -6.31 -5.79
CA TYR A 191 1.33 -6.65 -6.12
C TYR A 191 1.54 -6.55 -7.63
N TYR A 192 2.57 -5.80 -8.02
CA TYR A 192 3.02 -5.75 -9.40
C TYR A 192 4.51 -5.47 -9.45
N SER A 193 5.22 -6.19 -10.31
CA SER A 193 6.63 -5.94 -10.60
C SER A 193 6.96 -6.43 -12.02
N ILE A 194 8.18 -6.19 -12.49
CA ILE A 194 8.63 -6.76 -13.78
C ILE A 194 8.58 -8.30 -13.78
N ALA A 195 8.78 -8.93 -12.62
CA ALA A 195 8.75 -10.38 -12.45
C ALA A 195 7.34 -10.93 -12.12
N GLY A 196 6.46 -10.12 -11.52
CA GLY A 196 5.07 -10.50 -11.20
C GLY A 196 4.08 -9.61 -11.92
N ARG A 197 3.54 -10.10 -13.04
CA ARG A 197 2.70 -9.31 -13.97
C ARG A 197 1.26 -9.84 -14.09
N ASP A 198 0.83 -10.71 -13.19
CA ASP A 198 -0.47 -11.40 -13.30
C ASP A 198 -1.67 -10.45 -13.33
N LEU A 199 -1.54 -9.25 -12.73
CA LEU A 199 -2.58 -8.22 -12.79
C LEU A 199 -2.95 -7.84 -14.23
N GLU A 200 -2.03 -7.95 -15.18
CA GLU A 200 -2.25 -7.56 -16.58
C GLU A 200 -3.32 -8.38 -17.29
N ARG A 201 -3.68 -9.57 -16.78
CA ARG A 201 -4.66 -10.44 -17.41
C ARG A 201 -6.10 -9.93 -17.24
N GLU A 202 -6.50 -9.67 -16.01
CA GLU A 202 -7.91 -9.40 -15.65
C GLU A 202 -8.09 -8.11 -14.88
N LEU A 203 -7.16 -7.77 -13.98
CA LEU A 203 -7.28 -6.59 -13.13
C LEU A 203 -6.99 -5.32 -13.93
N VAL A 204 -5.94 -5.28 -14.75
CA VAL A 204 -5.61 -4.09 -15.55
C VAL A 204 -6.74 -3.71 -16.54
N PRO A 205 -7.33 -4.64 -17.31
CA PRO A 205 -8.48 -4.32 -18.15
C PRO A 205 -9.65 -3.76 -17.34
N MET A 206 -10.01 -4.40 -16.22
CA MET A 206 -11.10 -3.94 -15.35
C MET A 206 -10.81 -2.54 -14.77
N LEU A 207 -9.61 -2.31 -14.25
CA LEU A 207 -9.20 -1.01 -13.69
C LEU A 207 -9.26 0.10 -14.74
N THR A 208 -8.90 -0.22 -15.98
CA THR A 208 -8.92 0.74 -17.10
C THR A 208 -10.34 1.11 -17.47
N GLU A 209 -11.23 0.12 -17.62
CA GLU A 209 -12.65 0.32 -17.94
C GLU A 209 -13.36 1.11 -16.84
N GLU A 210 -13.17 0.68 -15.59
CA GLU A 210 -13.84 1.26 -14.42
C GLU A 210 -13.15 2.50 -13.86
N LYS A 211 -12.03 2.91 -14.46
CA LYS A 211 -11.20 4.06 -14.07
C LYS A 211 -10.75 4.03 -12.60
N LEU A 212 -10.42 2.84 -12.09
CA LEU A 212 -9.85 2.69 -10.75
C LEU A 212 -8.33 2.90 -10.78
N GLY A 213 -7.80 3.54 -9.74
CA GLY A 213 -6.37 3.78 -9.58
C GLY A 213 -5.62 2.56 -9.04
N LEU A 214 -4.57 2.11 -9.73
CA LEU A 214 -3.69 1.05 -9.22
C LEU A 214 -2.58 1.61 -8.32
N MET A 215 -2.56 1.18 -7.06
CA MET A 215 -1.47 1.37 -6.12
C MET A 215 -0.61 0.10 -6.07
N VAL A 216 0.63 0.18 -6.56
CA VAL A 216 1.52 -0.98 -6.60
C VAL A 216 2.27 -1.14 -5.29
N TRP A 217 2.14 -2.31 -4.66
CA TRP A 217 3.00 -2.70 -3.53
C TRP A 217 4.07 -3.71 -3.96
N SER A 218 5.19 -3.73 -3.22
CA SER A 218 6.39 -4.53 -3.51
C SER A 218 6.87 -4.47 -4.98
N PRO A 219 7.10 -3.27 -5.55
CA PRO A 219 7.61 -3.13 -6.92
C PRO A 219 8.99 -3.78 -7.13
N LEU A 220 9.75 -3.98 -6.04
CA LEU A 220 11.04 -4.67 -6.03
C LEU A 220 10.95 -6.12 -5.54
N ALA A 221 9.75 -6.71 -5.41
CA ALA A 221 9.51 -8.07 -4.92
C ALA A 221 10.22 -8.39 -3.59
N GLY A 222 10.02 -7.53 -2.58
CA GLY A 222 10.68 -7.68 -1.27
C GLY A 222 12.19 -7.39 -1.30
N GLY A 223 12.68 -6.71 -2.34
CA GLY A 223 14.09 -6.39 -2.54
C GLY A 223 14.81 -7.31 -3.52
N LEU A 224 14.19 -8.43 -3.94
CA LEU A 224 14.77 -9.38 -4.90
C LEU A 224 15.25 -8.69 -6.18
N LEU A 225 14.47 -7.74 -6.66
CA LEU A 225 14.73 -7.00 -7.91
C LEU A 225 15.63 -5.79 -7.72
N SER A 226 16.31 -5.65 -6.58
CA SER A 226 17.23 -4.54 -6.32
C SER A 226 18.58 -4.67 -7.04
N GLY A 227 18.91 -5.88 -7.51
CA GLY A 227 20.23 -6.24 -8.03
C GLY A 227 21.23 -6.71 -6.97
N LYS A 228 20.87 -6.66 -5.69
CA LYS A 228 21.71 -7.14 -4.57
C LYS A 228 21.74 -8.67 -4.42
N TYR A 229 20.86 -9.38 -5.13
CA TYR A 229 20.75 -10.83 -5.10
C TYR A 229 20.95 -11.40 -6.50
N GLY A 230 21.42 -12.64 -6.59
CA GLY A 230 21.54 -13.40 -7.82
C GLY A 230 22.34 -14.68 -7.59
N PRO A 231 22.32 -15.63 -8.55
CA PRO A 231 23.06 -16.89 -8.46
C PRO A 231 24.56 -16.68 -8.19
N ASP A 232 25.13 -15.60 -8.73
CA ASP A 232 26.56 -15.28 -8.64
C ASP A 232 26.89 -14.20 -7.60
N VAL A 233 25.93 -13.83 -6.73
CA VAL A 233 26.11 -12.77 -5.73
C VAL A 233 26.04 -13.36 -4.33
N GLN A 234 27.09 -13.16 -3.53
CA GLN A 234 27.04 -13.47 -2.10
C GLN A 234 25.96 -12.60 -1.45
N THR A 235 24.92 -13.25 -0.95
CA THR A 235 23.79 -12.55 -0.30
C THR A 235 24.22 -12.09 1.10
N PRO A 236 24.08 -10.79 1.43
CA PRO A 236 24.34 -10.31 2.79
C PRO A 236 23.46 -11.03 3.82
N ALA A 237 24.02 -11.39 4.98
CA ALA A 237 23.30 -12.14 6.01
C ALA A 237 22.09 -11.39 6.61
N ASP A 238 22.07 -10.05 6.51
CA ASP A 238 21.07 -9.13 7.05
C ASP A 238 19.97 -8.74 6.05
N ALA A 239 19.99 -9.30 4.85
CA ALA A 239 19.01 -9.03 3.81
C ALA A 239 17.58 -9.45 4.22
N ARG A 240 16.58 -8.56 4.04
CA ARG A 240 15.16 -8.84 4.35
C ARG A 240 14.65 -10.18 3.78
N ARG A 241 15.08 -10.55 2.57
CA ARG A 241 14.66 -11.83 1.95
C ARG A 241 15.28 -13.08 2.57
N VAL A 242 16.35 -12.94 3.36
CA VAL A 242 16.96 -14.07 4.09
C VAL A 242 16.07 -14.47 5.27
N SER A 243 15.39 -13.52 5.91
CA SER A 243 14.49 -13.77 7.04
C SER A 243 13.00 -13.79 6.66
N PHE A 244 12.61 -13.23 5.51
CA PHE A 244 11.21 -13.15 5.06
C PHE A 244 11.08 -13.19 3.52
N ASP A 245 10.85 -14.38 2.94
CA ASP A 245 10.71 -14.60 1.48
C ASP A 245 9.28 -14.27 1.00
N PHE A 246 8.96 -12.97 0.91
CA PHE A 246 7.67 -12.47 0.44
C PHE A 246 7.81 -11.15 -0.35
N PRO A 247 7.01 -10.92 -1.42
CA PRO A 247 6.02 -11.82 -1.99
C PRO A 247 6.66 -13.04 -2.68
N PRO A 248 5.91 -14.15 -2.81
CA PRO A 248 6.36 -15.30 -3.60
C PRO A 248 6.50 -14.89 -5.06
N VAL A 249 7.67 -15.15 -5.63
CA VAL A 249 8.00 -14.85 -7.03
C VAL A 249 8.83 -15.98 -7.59
N ASP A 250 8.56 -16.36 -8.83
CA ASP A 250 9.40 -17.25 -9.62
C ASP A 250 10.84 -16.69 -9.68
N LYS A 251 11.77 -17.40 -9.04
CA LYS A 251 13.15 -16.95 -8.87
C LYS A 251 13.90 -16.98 -10.20
N GLU A 252 13.69 -17.99 -11.04
CA GLU A 252 14.34 -18.07 -12.36
C GLU A 252 13.95 -16.88 -13.23
N ARG A 253 12.64 -16.58 -13.27
CA ARG A 253 12.13 -15.40 -13.96
C ARG A 253 12.71 -14.11 -13.38
N ALA A 254 12.77 -13.99 -12.06
CA ALA A 254 13.31 -12.80 -11.41
C ALA A 254 14.79 -12.58 -11.72
N TRP A 255 15.60 -13.64 -11.75
CA TRP A 255 17.02 -13.57 -12.11
C TRP A 255 17.23 -13.15 -13.56
N ALA A 256 16.44 -13.69 -14.49
CA ALA A 256 16.45 -13.24 -15.88
C ALA A 256 16.11 -11.73 -15.98
N CYS A 257 15.12 -11.26 -15.20
CA CYS A 257 14.79 -9.84 -15.13
C CYS A 257 15.96 -8.99 -14.58
N VAL A 258 16.60 -9.43 -13.50
CA VAL A 258 17.76 -8.73 -12.91
C VAL A 258 18.91 -8.63 -13.90
N ALA A 259 19.23 -9.71 -14.61
CA ALA A 259 20.29 -9.70 -15.63
C ALA A 259 19.98 -8.71 -16.76
N ALA A 260 18.74 -8.67 -17.25
CA ALA A 260 18.32 -7.71 -18.27
C ALA A 260 18.40 -6.26 -17.77
N MET A 261 17.92 -6.00 -16.55
CA MET A 261 17.94 -4.67 -15.95
C MET A 261 19.35 -4.18 -15.62
N ARG A 262 20.33 -5.05 -15.36
CA ARG A 262 21.75 -4.66 -15.20
C ARG A 262 22.29 -4.00 -16.47
N LYS A 263 22.07 -4.61 -17.63
CA LYS A 263 22.50 -4.05 -18.92
C LYS A 263 21.90 -2.65 -19.17
N VAL A 264 20.61 -2.49 -18.86
CA VAL A 264 19.93 -1.18 -18.95
C VAL A 264 20.49 -0.19 -17.93
N GLY A 265 20.73 -0.64 -16.70
CA GLY A 265 21.31 0.18 -15.64
C GLY A 265 22.70 0.70 -15.99
N GLU A 266 23.57 -0.16 -16.53
CA GLU A 266 24.91 0.18 -17.02
C GLU A 266 24.85 1.21 -18.15
N ALA A 267 23.98 1.00 -19.15
CA ALA A 267 23.80 1.92 -20.28
C ALA A 267 23.33 3.33 -19.86
N HIS A 268 22.62 3.44 -18.74
CA HIS A 268 22.07 4.71 -18.24
C HIS A 268 22.75 5.25 -16.97
N GLY A 269 23.77 4.56 -16.44
CA GLY A 269 24.44 4.94 -15.18
C GLY A 269 23.53 4.91 -13.95
N VAL A 270 22.57 3.99 -13.88
CA VAL A 270 21.60 3.86 -12.77
C VAL A 270 21.55 2.45 -12.20
N SER A 271 21.08 2.32 -10.96
CA SER A 271 20.96 1.02 -10.30
C SER A 271 19.83 0.16 -10.90
N VAL A 272 19.95 -1.16 -10.76
CA VAL A 272 18.90 -2.14 -11.12
C VAL A 272 17.57 -1.80 -10.45
N ALA A 273 17.60 -1.39 -9.18
CA ALA A 273 16.39 -0.95 -8.46
C ALA A 273 15.71 0.26 -9.14
N ARG A 274 16.49 1.24 -9.62
CA ARG A 274 15.93 2.39 -10.36
C ARG A 274 15.30 1.95 -11.68
N VAL A 275 15.92 1.01 -12.41
CA VAL A 275 15.35 0.45 -13.64
C VAL A 275 14.02 -0.28 -13.34
N ALA A 276 13.98 -1.11 -12.29
CA ALA A 276 12.78 -1.82 -11.88
C ALA A 276 11.62 -0.88 -11.52
N LEU A 277 11.90 0.17 -10.74
CA LEU A 277 10.90 1.19 -10.40
C LEU A 277 10.43 1.97 -11.63
N ALA A 278 11.36 2.37 -12.50
CA ALA A 278 11.03 3.07 -13.75
C ALA A 278 10.15 2.21 -14.67
N TYR A 279 10.39 0.89 -14.76
CA TYR A 279 9.55 -0.03 -15.53
C TYR A 279 8.10 -0.02 -15.03
N VAL A 280 7.88 -0.05 -13.70
CA VAL A 280 6.55 -0.04 -13.11
C VAL A 280 5.88 1.32 -13.31
N LEU A 281 6.59 2.43 -13.04
CA LEU A 281 6.09 3.80 -13.21
C LEU A 281 5.73 4.13 -14.66
N ALA A 282 6.40 3.50 -15.64
CA ALA A 282 6.12 3.70 -17.06
C ALA A 282 4.79 3.06 -17.52
N LYS A 283 4.15 2.21 -16.70
CA LYS A 283 2.87 1.59 -17.06
C LYS A 283 1.74 2.62 -16.98
N PRO A 284 0.92 2.78 -18.05
CA PRO A 284 -0.14 3.78 -18.06
C PRO A 284 -1.22 3.50 -17.02
N PHE A 285 -1.45 2.22 -16.70
CA PHE A 285 -2.42 1.76 -15.71
C PHE A 285 -1.94 1.86 -14.25
N VAL A 286 -0.68 2.26 -13.99
CA VAL A 286 -0.16 2.44 -12.62
C VAL A 286 -0.39 3.88 -12.18
N MET A 287 -1.14 4.07 -11.09
CA MET A 287 -1.40 5.39 -10.51
C MET A 287 -0.30 5.81 -9.53
N SER A 288 0.07 4.92 -8.61
CA SER A 288 1.14 5.16 -7.62
C SER A 288 1.94 3.89 -7.34
N VAL A 289 3.21 4.06 -6.99
CA VAL A 289 4.12 2.99 -6.57
C VAL A 289 4.53 3.21 -5.13
N ILE A 290 4.18 2.26 -4.26
CA ILE A 290 4.51 2.29 -2.84
C ILE A 290 5.97 1.87 -2.65
N ILE A 291 6.79 2.77 -2.14
CA ILE A 291 8.18 2.52 -1.78
C ILE A 291 8.32 2.31 -0.27
N GLY A 292 9.08 1.30 0.13
CA GLY A 292 9.52 1.13 1.52
C GLY A 292 10.97 1.55 1.66
N ALA A 293 11.28 2.25 2.75
CA ALA A 293 12.64 2.65 3.10
C ALA A 293 13.02 2.11 4.50
N LYS A 294 14.32 1.93 4.70
CA LYS A 294 14.97 1.62 5.97
C LYS A 294 16.20 2.51 6.11
#